data_AF-A0A6A7VXV8-F1
#
_entry.id   AF-A0A6A7VXV8-F1
#
_cell.length_a   1.000
_cell.length_b   1.000
_cell.length_c   1.000
_cell.angle_alpha   90.00
_cell.angle_beta   90.00
_cell.angle_gamma   90.00
#
_symmetry.space_group_name_H-M   'P 1'
#
loop_
_entity.id
_entity.type
_entity.pdbx_description
1 polymer ?
#
loop_
_entity_poly.entity_id
_entity_poly.type
_entity_poly.pdbx_seq_one_letter_code
_entity_poly.pdbx_strand_id
1 'polypeptide(L)'
;MAEQPFDPYYSRGEVSNSDLTALKFALNPQLNFVKEEDKRKAFHLGTLVDALVTEPEKCNHYAMTVDDEKYTEKDWKWGLDRLAVLKKQATKDRFLDFVLKNAVGQKTFINPHMKMEYQGFEFELPVRCKFDWWLGEFGGDLKTTAATSQEQFEAQIDFVDWDRSRAWYMDLTHSIDPRYGNMDFIFAVSKTKKKVFYKKIERGDELYLRGREKALEWAFRMWCLL
;
A
#
# COMPACT_ATOMS: atom_id res chain seq x y z
N MET A 1 -6.57 21.60 -23.00
CA MET A 1 -5.83 20.63 -22.19
C MET A 1 -6.60 20.50 -20.89
N ALA A 2 -7.15 19.33 -20.57
CA ALA A 2 -7.76 19.13 -19.27
C ALA A 2 -6.63 19.20 -18.23
N GLU A 3 -6.73 20.13 -17.28
CA GLU A 3 -5.82 20.16 -16.13
C GLU A 3 -5.90 18.80 -15.44
N GLN A 4 -4.76 18.11 -15.34
CA GLN A 4 -4.67 16.89 -14.55
C GLN A 4 -5.00 17.24 -13.10
N PRO A 5 -5.85 16.46 -12.39
CA PRO A 5 -6.12 16.73 -11.00
C PRO A 5 -4.84 16.53 -10.19
N PHE A 6 -4.36 17.61 -9.57
CA PHE A 6 -3.35 17.57 -8.51
C PHE A 6 -3.76 16.52 -7.49
N ASP A 7 -2.88 15.56 -7.19
CA ASP A 7 -3.11 14.63 -6.10
C ASP A 7 -2.59 15.24 -4.79
N PRO A 8 -3.47 15.79 -3.93
CA PRO A 8 -3.04 16.44 -2.72
C PRO A 8 -2.54 15.43 -1.67
N TYR A 9 -2.65 14.12 -1.88
CA TYR A 9 -2.47 13.10 -0.85
C TYR A 9 -1.18 13.25 -0.03
N TYR A 10 -0.05 13.48 -0.69
CA TYR A 10 1.25 13.64 -0.02
C TYR A 10 1.44 15.00 0.67
N SER A 11 0.61 15.99 0.34
CA SER A 11 0.66 17.34 0.90
C SER A 11 -0.28 17.57 2.08
N ARG A 12 -1.13 16.58 2.42
CA ARG A 12 -2.14 16.77 3.47
C ARG A 12 -1.52 16.70 4.88
N GLY A 13 -2.28 17.15 5.89
CA GLY A 13 -1.86 17.13 7.30
C GLY A 13 -2.28 15.89 8.09
N GLU A 14 -3.20 15.06 7.59
CA GLU A 14 -3.70 13.89 8.35
C GLU A 14 -2.67 12.77 8.42
N VAL A 15 -2.57 12.05 9.54
CA VAL A 15 -1.58 10.98 9.73
C VAL A 15 -1.85 9.82 8.78
N SER A 16 -0.82 9.35 8.07
CA SER A 16 -0.84 8.16 7.24
C SER A 16 0.04 7.04 7.83
N ASN A 17 -0.13 5.81 7.35
CA ASN A 17 0.79 4.72 7.72
C ASN A 17 2.27 5.03 7.38
N SER A 18 2.54 5.83 6.36
CA SER A 18 3.90 6.26 6.04
C SER A 18 4.46 7.22 7.10
N ASP A 19 3.63 8.07 7.69
CA ASP A 19 4.03 8.94 8.82
C ASP A 19 4.35 8.11 10.06
N LEU A 20 3.59 7.02 10.30
CA LEU A 20 3.89 6.05 11.36
C LEU A 20 5.22 5.32 11.12
N THR A 21 5.56 4.99 9.86
CA THR A 21 6.89 4.46 9.50
C THR A 21 7.99 5.49 9.77
N ALA A 22 7.78 6.75 9.37
CA ALA A 22 8.74 7.82 9.58
C ALA A 22 9.02 8.03 11.07
N LEU A 23 7.97 8.06 11.90
CA LEU A 23 8.09 8.15 13.35
C LEU A 23 8.83 6.93 13.93
N LYS A 24 8.51 5.71 13.50
CA LYS A 24 9.19 4.48 13.92
C LYS A 24 10.70 4.58 13.72
N PHE A 25 11.15 5.03 12.55
CA PHE A 25 12.58 5.17 12.25
C PHE A 25 13.22 6.38 12.93
N ALA A 26 12.50 7.48 13.14
CA ALA A 26 13.01 8.62 13.90
C ALA A 26 13.31 8.22 15.35
N LEU A 27 12.42 7.44 15.99
CA LEU A 27 12.58 6.99 17.36
C LEU A 27 13.47 5.73 17.48
N ASN A 28 13.66 4.98 16.40
CA ASN A 28 14.49 3.77 16.37
C ASN A 28 15.40 3.73 15.12
N PRO A 29 16.43 4.59 15.05
CA PRO A 29 17.29 4.68 13.87
C PRO A 29 17.99 3.36 13.52
N GLN A 30 18.23 2.49 14.50
CA GLN A 30 18.81 1.15 14.31
C GLN A 30 17.95 0.22 13.45
N LEU A 31 16.64 0.46 13.38
CA LEU A 31 15.73 -0.28 12.50
C LEU A 31 15.81 0.23 11.05
N ASN A 32 16.44 1.38 10.82
CA ASN A 32 16.60 1.98 9.51
C ASN A 32 17.96 1.64 8.87
N PHE A 33 18.19 0.35 8.63
CA PHE A 33 19.47 -0.18 8.14
C PHE A 33 19.61 -0.21 6.60
N VAL A 34 18.54 0.09 5.86
CA VAL A 34 18.59 0.14 4.38
C VAL A 34 19.08 1.51 3.95
N LYS A 35 20.07 1.55 3.07
CA LYS A 35 20.61 2.80 2.53
C LYS A 35 19.53 3.59 1.79
N GLU A 36 19.55 4.91 1.94
CA GLU A 36 18.57 5.80 1.28
C GLU A 36 18.58 5.68 -0.24
N GLU A 37 19.75 5.45 -0.86
CA GLU A 37 19.83 5.21 -2.31
C GLU A 37 19.06 3.96 -2.76
N ASP A 38 19.09 2.89 -1.97
CA ASP A 38 18.44 1.63 -2.28
C ASP A 38 16.94 1.70 -2.05
N LYS A 39 16.51 2.44 -1.02
CA LYS A 39 15.10 2.77 -0.81
C LYS A 39 14.53 3.57 -1.96
N ARG A 40 15.21 4.63 -2.41
CA ARG A 40 14.75 5.47 -3.51
C ARG A 40 14.61 4.67 -4.80
N LYS A 41 15.58 3.82 -5.12
CA LYS A 41 15.49 2.92 -6.29
C LYS A 41 14.33 1.92 -6.17
N ALA A 42 14.18 1.30 -5.00
CA ALA A 42 13.10 0.34 -4.76
C ALA A 42 11.72 1.00 -4.82
N PHE A 43 11.60 2.22 -4.30
CA PHE A 43 10.39 3.03 -4.33
C PHE A 43 10.06 3.45 -5.77
N HIS A 44 11.02 4.03 -6.50
CA HIS A 44 10.88 4.44 -7.89
C HIS A 44 10.35 3.31 -8.79
N LEU A 45 10.93 2.11 -8.69
CA LEU A 45 10.47 0.93 -9.44
C LEU A 45 9.11 0.40 -8.96
N GLY A 46 8.82 0.49 -7.66
CA GLY A 46 7.51 0.15 -7.11
C GLY A 46 6.42 1.03 -7.69
N THR A 47 6.60 2.35 -7.60
CA THR A 47 5.69 3.37 -8.13
C THR A 47 5.40 3.17 -9.62
N LEU A 48 6.40 2.80 -10.42
CA LEU A 48 6.18 2.48 -11.83
C LEU A 48 5.20 1.33 -12.02
N VAL A 49 5.37 0.25 -11.25
CA VAL A 49 4.49 -0.93 -11.35
C VAL A 49 3.09 -0.60 -10.84
N ASP A 50 2.99 0.14 -9.75
CA ASP A 50 1.72 0.58 -9.18
C ASP A 50 0.96 1.45 -10.19
N ALA A 51 1.60 2.45 -10.80
CA ALA A 51 0.98 3.30 -11.82
C ALA A 51 0.56 2.50 -13.07
N LEU A 52 1.44 1.66 -13.61
CA LEU A 52 1.13 0.83 -14.79
C LEU A 52 -0.07 -0.11 -14.59
N VAL A 53 -0.34 -0.50 -13.34
CA VAL A 53 -1.41 -1.45 -12.99
C VAL A 53 -2.68 -0.75 -12.54
N THR A 54 -2.57 0.33 -11.77
CA THR A 54 -3.70 0.94 -11.05
C THR A 54 -4.14 2.29 -11.61
N GLU A 55 -3.25 3.00 -12.29
CA GLU A 55 -3.49 4.32 -12.89
C GLU A 55 -2.82 4.41 -14.28
N PRO A 56 -3.12 3.47 -15.21
CA PRO A 56 -2.43 3.38 -16.50
C PRO A 56 -2.54 4.65 -17.36
N GLU A 57 -3.57 5.47 -17.13
CA GLU A 57 -3.74 6.78 -17.76
C GLU A 57 -2.65 7.81 -17.42
N LYS A 58 -1.95 7.63 -16.29
CA LYS A 58 -0.80 8.47 -15.90
C LYS A 58 0.50 8.08 -16.59
N CYS A 59 0.52 6.92 -17.26
CA CYS A 59 1.72 6.37 -17.89
C CYS A 59 1.83 6.79 -19.35
N ASN A 60 2.83 7.62 -19.68
CA ASN A 60 3.16 7.95 -21.07
C ASN A 60 4.19 6.94 -21.60
N HIS A 61 3.74 5.95 -22.37
CA HIS A 61 4.63 4.91 -22.91
C HIS A 61 5.64 5.40 -23.95
N TYR A 62 5.38 6.52 -24.63
CA TYR A 62 6.32 7.10 -25.60
C TYR A 62 7.45 7.85 -24.89
N ALA A 63 7.09 8.70 -23.91
CA ALA A 63 8.05 9.48 -23.14
C ALA A 63 8.70 8.68 -22.00
N MET A 64 8.13 7.52 -21.64
CA MET A 64 8.47 6.69 -20.47
C MET A 64 8.39 7.50 -19.18
N THR A 65 7.26 8.17 -18.98
CA THR A 65 6.99 8.95 -17.77
C THR A 65 5.75 8.44 -17.05
N VAL A 66 5.76 8.56 -15.72
CA VAL A 66 4.56 8.51 -14.88
C VAL A 66 4.36 9.90 -14.34
N ASP A 67 3.26 10.55 -14.71
CA ASP A 67 3.10 12.00 -14.55
C ASP A 67 4.34 12.74 -15.11
N ASP A 68 5.03 13.51 -14.26
CA ASP A 68 6.25 14.26 -14.61
C ASP A 68 7.56 13.48 -14.38
N GLU A 69 7.50 12.29 -13.76
CA GLU A 69 8.69 11.50 -13.43
C GLU A 69 9.13 10.64 -14.62
N LYS A 70 10.40 10.79 -15.01
CA LYS A 70 10.98 10.06 -16.15
C LYS A 70 11.69 8.78 -15.71
N TYR A 71 11.45 7.71 -16.44
CA TYR A 71 12.05 6.40 -16.27
C TYR A 71 13.05 6.10 -17.38
N THR A 72 14.05 5.26 -17.07
CA THR A 72 14.93 4.73 -18.12
C THR A 72 14.20 3.65 -18.93
N GLU A 73 14.65 3.39 -20.15
CA GLU A 73 14.10 2.30 -20.99
C GLU A 73 14.16 0.94 -20.27
N LYS A 74 15.24 0.71 -19.51
CA LYS A 74 15.42 -0.50 -18.71
C LYS A 74 14.36 -0.62 -17.61
N ASP A 75 14.10 0.46 -16.88
CA ASP A 75 13.12 0.49 -15.79
C ASP A 75 11.71 0.32 -16.36
N TRP A 76 11.39 1.03 -17.44
CA TRP A 76 10.09 0.94 -18.12
C TRP A 76 9.80 -0.48 -18.60
N LYS A 77 10.78 -1.11 -19.27
CA LYS A 77 10.69 -2.51 -19.69
C LYS A 77 10.51 -3.46 -18.51
N TRP A 78 11.23 -3.21 -17.40
CA TRP A 78 11.08 -4.00 -16.18
C TRP A 78 9.67 -3.89 -15.59
N GLY A 79 9.08 -2.69 -15.57
CA GLY A 79 7.69 -2.46 -15.13
C GLY A 79 6.68 -3.18 -16.02
N LEU A 80 6.80 -3.05 -17.34
CA LEU A 80 5.95 -3.76 -18.31
C LEU A 80 6.05 -5.28 -18.17
N ASP A 81 7.25 -5.82 -17.89
CA ASP A 81 7.43 -7.24 -17.61
C ASP A 81 6.66 -7.67 -16.35
N ARG A 82 6.58 -6.84 -15.31
CA ARG A 82 5.78 -7.13 -14.11
C ARG A 82 4.28 -7.08 -14.39
N LEU A 83 3.82 -6.08 -15.13
CA LEU A 83 2.44 -5.98 -15.59
C LEU A 83 2.04 -7.22 -16.43
N ALA A 84 2.91 -7.67 -17.33
CA ALA A 84 2.67 -8.87 -18.12
C ALA A 84 2.59 -10.14 -17.26
N VAL A 85 3.39 -10.25 -16.19
CA VAL A 85 3.30 -11.36 -15.23
C VAL A 85 1.97 -11.35 -14.48
N LEU A 86 1.49 -10.18 -14.03
CA LEU A 86 0.18 -10.03 -13.38
C LEU A 86 -0.95 -10.42 -14.33
N LYS A 87 -0.96 -9.88 -15.57
CA LYS A 87 -1.96 -10.23 -16.59
C LYS A 87 -1.96 -11.72 -16.93
N LYS A 88 -0.78 -12.35 -17.00
CA LYS A 88 -0.67 -13.80 -17.23
C LYS A 88 -1.20 -14.60 -16.04
N GLN A 89 -0.98 -14.15 -14.81
CA GLN A 89 -1.54 -14.80 -13.62
C GLN A 89 -3.07 -14.69 -13.59
N ALA A 90 -3.61 -13.52 -13.95
CA ALA A 90 -5.05 -13.28 -14.00
C ALA A 90 -5.80 -14.26 -14.91
N THR A 91 -5.17 -14.80 -15.97
CA THR A 91 -5.82 -15.82 -16.81
C THR A 91 -6.10 -17.15 -16.08
N LYS A 92 -5.54 -17.34 -14.88
CA LYS A 92 -5.70 -18.54 -14.04
C LYS A 92 -6.25 -18.24 -12.65
N ASP A 93 -6.18 -16.98 -12.22
CA ASP A 93 -6.66 -16.50 -10.93
C ASP A 93 -7.87 -15.60 -11.16
N ARG A 94 -9.07 -16.15 -10.89
CA ARG A 94 -10.34 -15.45 -11.11
C ARG A 94 -10.47 -14.20 -10.24
N PHE A 95 -9.86 -14.17 -9.06
CA PHE A 95 -9.94 -13.02 -8.18
C PHE A 95 -9.04 -11.90 -8.69
N LEU A 96 -7.80 -12.21 -9.08
CA LEU A 96 -6.91 -11.22 -9.70
C LEU A 96 -7.50 -10.66 -11.00
N ASP A 97 -8.09 -11.51 -11.86
CA ASP A 97 -8.79 -11.06 -13.07
C ASP A 97 -9.94 -10.10 -12.76
N PHE A 98 -10.73 -10.42 -11.72
CA PHE A 98 -11.79 -9.54 -11.26
C PHE A 98 -11.24 -8.19 -10.76
N VAL A 99 -10.19 -8.20 -9.93
CA VAL A 99 -9.54 -6.98 -9.41
C VAL A 99 -9.06 -6.11 -10.56
N LEU A 100 -8.28 -6.66 -11.50
CA LEU A 100 -7.72 -5.89 -12.62
C LEU A 100 -8.78 -5.29 -13.56
N LYS A 101 -9.99 -5.86 -13.60
CA LYS A 101 -11.08 -5.38 -14.47
C LYS A 101 -12.04 -4.42 -13.79
N ASN A 102 -12.24 -4.58 -12.47
CA ASN A 102 -13.37 -3.96 -11.77
C ASN A 102 -12.96 -3.05 -10.62
N ALA A 103 -11.73 -3.15 -10.12
CA ALA A 103 -11.29 -2.26 -9.06
C ALA A 103 -11.24 -0.82 -9.59
N VAL A 104 -11.77 0.10 -8.79
CA VAL A 104 -11.28 1.47 -8.84
C VAL A 104 -9.80 1.39 -8.49
N GLY A 105 -8.96 2.07 -9.27
CA GLY A 105 -7.53 2.20 -8.98
C GLY A 105 -7.31 2.95 -7.67
N GLN A 106 -6.33 3.85 -7.66
CA GLN A 106 -5.96 4.48 -6.42
C GLN A 106 -7.11 5.26 -5.74
N LYS A 107 -7.44 4.90 -4.49
CA LYS A 107 -8.58 5.44 -3.76
C LYS A 107 -8.18 5.95 -2.37
N THR A 108 -8.37 7.25 -2.16
CA THR A 108 -8.09 7.92 -0.88
C THR A 108 -9.29 7.90 0.05
N PHE A 109 -9.03 7.65 1.32
CA PHE A 109 -9.97 7.85 2.43
C PHE A 109 -9.33 8.70 3.51
N ILE A 110 -10.14 9.52 4.17
CA ILE A 110 -9.73 10.46 5.22
C ILE A 110 -10.78 10.39 6.32
N ASN A 111 -10.33 10.31 7.57
CA ASN A 111 -11.17 10.54 8.73
C ASN A 111 -10.49 11.59 9.62
N PRO A 112 -11.02 12.82 9.70
CA PRO A 112 -10.42 13.89 10.51
C PRO A 112 -10.44 13.62 12.03
N HIS A 113 -11.28 12.69 12.48
CA HIS A 113 -11.59 12.45 13.90
C HIS A 113 -11.68 10.95 14.17
N MET A 114 -10.69 10.16 13.73
CA MET A 114 -10.71 8.72 13.95
C MET A 114 -10.42 8.43 15.43
N LYS A 115 -11.45 7.93 16.13
CA LYS A 115 -11.35 7.49 17.52
C LYS A 115 -10.66 6.14 17.61
N MET A 116 -9.71 6.04 18.52
CA MET A 116 -8.92 4.84 18.78
C MET A 116 -8.74 4.63 20.28
N GLU A 117 -8.49 3.39 20.67
CA GLU A 117 -8.15 3.02 22.04
C GLU A 117 -6.82 2.26 22.04
N TYR A 118 -5.91 2.65 22.91
CA TYR A 118 -4.65 1.94 23.14
C TYR A 118 -4.38 1.81 24.64
N GLN A 119 -4.30 0.56 25.12
CA GLN A 119 -4.06 0.23 26.54
C GLN A 119 -5.00 0.98 27.52
N GLY A 120 -6.29 1.09 27.16
CA GLY A 120 -7.31 1.76 27.98
C GLY A 120 -7.33 3.29 27.88
N PHE A 121 -6.51 3.90 27.02
CA PHE A 121 -6.57 5.33 26.71
C PHE A 121 -7.30 5.56 25.40
N GLU A 122 -8.38 6.33 25.45
CA GLU A 122 -9.08 6.84 24.27
C GLU A 122 -8.35 8.07 23.72
N PHE A 123 -8.13 8.10 22.41
CA PHE A 123 -7.54 9.24 21.71
C PHE A 123 -8.12 9.37 20.31
N GLU A 124 -7.87 10.52 19.69
CA GLU A 124 -8.38 10.85 18.37
C GLU A 124 -7.25 11.40 17.50
N LEU A 125 -7.20 10.96 16.24
CA LEU A 125 -6.27 11.49 15.25
C LEU A 125 -6.97 11.79 13.92
N PRO A 126 -6.56 12.86 13.23
CA PRO A 126 -6.84 13.00 11.81
C PRO A 126 -6.00 11.99 11.05
N VAL A 127 -6.64 11.13 10.26
CA VAL A 127 -5.98 10.03 9.56
C VAL A 127 -6.33 10.01 8.06
N ARG A 128 -5.42 9.44 7.27
CA ARG A 128 -5.63 9.16 5.84
C ARG A 128 -5.04 7.82 5.41
N CYS A 129 -5.59 7.27 4.34
CA CYS A 129 -5.00 6.17 3.59
C CYS A 129 -5.28 6.32 2.10
N LYS A 130 -4.53 5.58 1.28
CA LYS A 130 -4.73 5.50 -0.16
C LYS A 130 -4.50 4.06 -0.62
N PHE A 131 -5.58 3.37 -0.95
CA PHE A 131 -5.56 2.02 -1.51
C PHE A 131 -5.06 2.03 -2.95
N ASP A 132 -4.40 0.96 -3.37
CA ASP A 132 -4.07 0.71 -4.78
C ASP A 132 -5.30 0.23 -5.57
N TRP A 133 -6.13 -0.58 -4.92
CA TRP A 133 -7.40 -1.06 -5.46
C TRP A 133 -8.54 -0.87 -4.46
N TRP A 134 -9.70 -0.45 -4.96
CA TRP A 134 -10.95 -0.40 -4.20
C TRP A 134 -12.08 -1.10 -4.92
N LEU A 135 -12.75 -2.04 -4.24
CA LEU A 135 -13.83 -2.88 -4.76
C LEU A 135 -15.22 -2.48 -4.25
N GLY A 136 -15.35 -1.30 -3.64
CA GLY A 136 -16.63 -0.78 -3.15
C GLY A 136 -16.81 -0.88 -1.64
N GLU A 137 -16.45 -2.02 -1.03
CA GLU A 137 -16.51 -2.24 0.43
C GLU A 137 -15.15 -2.58 1.05
N PHE A 138 -14.23 -3.10 0.26
CA PHE A 138 -12.87 -3.39 0.70
C PHE A 138 -11.90 -3.09 -0.41
N GLY A 139 -10.62 -3.00 -0.06
CA GLY A 139 -9.56 -2.72 -1.00
C GLY A 139 -8.47 -3.76 -0.99
N GLY A 140 -7.40 -3.43 -1.70
CA GLY A 140 -6.17 -4.20 -1.71
C GLY A 140 -4.97 -3.36 -2.06
N ASP A 141 -3.80 -3.94 -1.85
CA ASP A 141 -2.51 -3.37 -2.22
C ASP A 141 -1.78 -4.20 -3.26
N LEU A 142 -1.09 -3.51 -4.15
CA LEU A 142 -0.07 -4.08 -5.02
C LEU A 142 1.30 -3.86 -4.38
N LYS A 143 2.12 -4.91 -4.37
CA LYS A 143 3.50 -4.85 -3.89
C LYS A 143 4.47 -5.38 -4.94
N THR A 144 5.66 -4.82 -4.96
CA THR A 144 6.83 -5.48 -5.56
C THR A 144 7.69 -6.08 -4.46
N THR A 145 8.00 -7.38 -4.55
CA THR A 145 8.66 -8.12 -3.46
C THR A 145 9.93 -8.83 -3.92
N ALA A 146 10.94 -8.94 -3.05
CA ALA A 146 12.10 -9.80 -3.31
C ALA A 146 11.79 -11.30 -3.14
N ALA A 147 10.61 -11.65 -2.61
CA ALA A 147 10.22 -13.03 -2.34
C ALA A 147 10.20 -13.88 -3.61
N THR A 148 10.58 -15.14 -3.44
CA THR A 148 10.60 -16.17 -4.49
C THR A 148 9.69 -17.36 -4.17
N SER A 149 9.23 -17.50 -2.92
CA SER A 149 8.24 -18.46 -2.45
C SER A 149 7.10 -17.77 -1.69
N GLN A 150 6.00 -18.49 -1.45
CA GLN A 150 4.85 -17.95 -0.70
C GLN A 150 5.24 -17.69 0.75
N GLU A 151 6.03 -18.58 1.35
CA GLU A 151 6.54 -18.47 2.71
C GLU A 151 7.42 -17.22 2.88
N GLN A 152 8.30 -16.95 1.91
CA GLN A 152 9.11 -15.73 1.89
C GLN A 152 8.26 -14.46 1.74
N PHE A 153 7.19 -14.53 0.96
CA PHE A 153 6.26 -13.40 0.81
C PHE A 153 5.50 -13.14 2.11
N GLU A 154 4.99 -14.18 2.76
CA GLU A 154 4.28 -14.05 4.04
C GLU A 154 5.20 -13.55 5.16
N ALA A 155 6.46 -14.00 5.20
CA ALA A 155 7.46 -13.44 6.11
C ALA A 155 7.75 -11.95 5.82
N GLN A 156 7.71 -11.52 4.56
CA GLN A 156 7.88 -10.10 4.23
C GLN A 156 6.74 -9.23 4.75
N ILE A 157 5.49 -9.73 4.77
CA ILE A 157 4.35 -8.94 5.26
C ILE A 157 4.62 -8.42 6.68
N ASP A 158 5.21 -9.26 7.54
CA ASP A 158 5.60 -8.86 8.90
C ASP A 158 6.85 -7.95 8.89
N PHE A 159 7.89 -8.37 8.17
CA PHE A 159 9.19 -7.69 8.16
C PHE A 159 9.14 -6.22 7.72
N VAL A 160 8.27 -5.88 6.75
CA VAL A 160 8.09 -4.50 6.26
C VAL A 160 6.78 -3.85 6.71
N ASP A 161 6.13 -4.41 7.74
CA ASP A 161 4.90 -3.88 8.34
C ASP A 161 3.74 -3.67 7.34
N TRP A 162 3.61 -4.54 6.35
CA TRP A 162 2.46 -4.49 5.45
C TRP A 162 1.17 -4.87 6.17
N ASP A 163 1.22 -5.77 7.14
CA ASP A 163 0.12 -6.06 8.05
C ASP A 163 -0.39 -4.80 8.76
N ARG A 164 0.52 -3.98 9.29
CA ARG A 164 0.18 -2.69 9.91
C ARG A 164 -0.51 -1.76 8.91
N SER A 165 0.03 -1.67 7.70
CA SER A 165 -0.58 -0.82 6.66
C SER A 165 -2.00 -1.26 6.34
N ARG A 166 -2.26 -2.57 6.22
CA ARG A 166 -3.58 -3.09 5.88
C ARG A 166 -4.56 -2.90 7.04
N ALA A 167 -4.13 -3.20 8.27
CA ALA A 167 -4.96 -2.95 9.45
C ALA A 167 -5.33 -1.46 9.60
N TRP A 168 -4.39 -0.53 9.36
CA TRP A 168 -4.65 0.91 9.34
C TRP A 168 -5.75 1.28 8.32
N TYR A 169 -5.65 0.72 7.12
CA TYR A 169 -6.57 1.01 6.02
C TYR A 169 -7.97 0.44 6.29
N MET A 170 -8.03 -0.78 6.80
CA MET A 170 -9.26 -1.44 7.23
C MET A 170 -9.94 -0.69 8.38
N ASP A 171 -9.21 -0.34 9.44
CA ASP A 171 -9.77 0.42 10.57
C ASP A 171 -10.25 1.80 10.15
N LEU A 172 -9.48 2.51 9.33
CA LEU A 172 -9.85 3.83 8.83
C LEU A 172 -11.15 3.78 8.02
N THR A 173 -11.24 2.87 7.04
CA THR A 173 -12.45 2.77 6.21
C THR A 173 -13.66 2.29 6.99
N HIS A 174 -13.47 1.32 7.89
CA HIS A 174 -14.54 0.84 8.78
C HIS A 174 -15.05 1.93 9.73
N SER A 175 -14.17 2.85 10.15
CA SER A 175 -14.58 4.01 10.97
C SER A 175 -15.45 5.02 10.22
N ILE A 176 -15.39 5.03 8.88
CA ILE A 176 -16.22 5.89 8.02
C ILE A 176 -17.56 5.22 7.71
N ASP A 177 -17.53 3.93 7.39
CA ASP A 177 -18.72 3.11 7.13
C ASP A 177 -18.46 1.69 7.65
N PRO A 178 -19.25 1.15 8.60
CA PRO A 178 -19.04 -0.19 9.16
C PRO A 178 -19.16 -1.33 8.14
N ARG A 179 -19.73 -1.08 6.95
CA ARG A 179 -19.71 -2.05 5.85
C ARG A 179 -18.31 -2.20 5.25
N TYR A 180 -17.47 -1.18 5.40
CA TYR A 180 -16.13 -1.15 4.84
C TYR A 180 -15.09 -1.80 5.74
N GLY A 181 -13.94 -2.15 5.18
CA GLY A 181 -12.76 -2.57 5.97
C GLY A 181 -12.94 -3.89 6.72
N ASN A 182 -13.92 -4.70 6.34
CA ASN A 182 -14.12 -6.06 6.86
C ASN A 182 -13.16 -7.08 6.24
N MET A 183 -12.55 -6.73 5.11
CA MET A 183 -11.59 -7.54 4.38
C MET A 183 -10.54 -6.63 3.73
N ASP A 184 -9.38 -7.18 3.38
CA ASP A 184 -8.35 -6.56 2.55
C ASP A 184 -7.57 -7.67 1.84
N PHE A 185 -6.72 -7.33 0.89
CA PHE A 185 -5.81 -8.26 0.26
C PHE A 185 -4.51 -7.61 -0.20
N ILE A 186 -3.46 -8.42 -0.28
CA ILE A 186 -2.18 -8.03 -0.88
C ILE A 186 -1.93 -8.94 -2.07
N PHE A 187 -1.78 -8.35 -3.25
CA PHE A 187 -1.07 -9.01 -4.35
C PHE A 187 0.36 -8.50 -4.39
N ALA A 188 1.31 -9.42 -4.56
CA ALA A 188 2.70 -9.05 -4.74
C ALA A 188 3.29 -9.70 -5.98
N VAL A 189 4.01 -8.93 -6.79
CA VAL A 189 4.79 -9.45 -7.92
C VAL A 189 6.27 -9.51 -7.56
N SER A 190 6.91 -10.65 -7.81
CA SER A 190 8.33 -10.82 -7.49
C SER A 190 9.20 -9.92 -8.38
N LYS A 191 10.21 -9.29 -7.78
CA LYS A 191 11.21 -8.46 -8.46
C LYS A 191 12.18 -9.31 -9.30
N THR A 192 12.46 -10.53 -8.85
CA THR A 192 13.50 -11.40 -9.43
C THR A 192 12.92 -12.63 -10.14
N LYS A 193 11.67 -13.00 -9.85
CA LYS A 193 10.98 -14.14 -10.48
C LYS A 193 9.71 -13.68 -11.20
N LYS A 194 9.24 -14.48 -12.15
CA LYS A 194 7.95 -14.26 -12.83
C LYS A 194 6.82 -14.92 -12.02
N LYS A 195 6.68 -14.53 -10.76
CA LYS A 195 5.72 -15.10 -9.80
C LYS A 195 4.89 -14.00 -9.14
N VAL A 196 3.61 -14.28 -8.95
CA VAL A 196 2.66 -13.46 -8.21
C VAL A 196 2.31 -14.21 -6.92
N PHE A 197 2.18 -13.47 -5.83
CA PHE A 197 1.75 -13.95 -4.53
C PHE A 197 0.49 -13.23 -4.09
N TYR A 198 -0.26 -13.87 -3.22
CA TYR A 198 -1.55 -13.38 -2.74
C TYR A 198 -1.67 -13.65 -1.24
N LYS A 199 -2.21 -12.68 -0.50
CA LYS A 199 -2.66 -12.87 0.89
C LYS A 199 -3.99 -12.15 1.08
N LYS A 200 -5.00 -12.89 1.53
CA LYS A 200 -6.26 -12.35 2.04
C LYS A 200 -6.08 -11.94 3.50
N ILE A 201 -6.75 -10.89 3.92
CA ILE A 201 -6.82 -10.44 5.31
C ILE A 201 -8.28 -10.21 5.67
N GLU A 202 -8.73 -10.75 6.79
CA GLU A 202 -10.07 -10.55 7.33
C GLU A 202 -10.00 -9.80 8.65
N ARG A 203 -10.97 -8.90 8.88
CA ARG A 203 -11.04 -8.15 10.13
C ARG A 203 -11.23 -9.14 11.29
N GLY A 204 -10.30 -9.13 12.23
CA GLY A 204 -10.27 -10.03 13.38
C GLY A 204 -9.40 -11.29 13.19
N ASP A 205 -8.82 -11.52 12.01
CA ASP A 205 -7.83 -12.58 11.85
C ASP A 205 -6.48 -12.23 12.51
N GLU A 206 -5.60 -13.22 12.64
CA GLU A 206 -4.30 -13.07 13.30
C GLU A 206 -3.43 -11.97 12.64
N LEU A 207 -3.45 -11.90 11.31
CA LEU A 207 -2.63 -10.97 10.55
C LEU A 207 -3.10 -9.52 10.74
N TYR A 208 -4.42 -9.32 10.71
CA TYR A 208 -5.07 -8.05 11.01
C TYR A 208 -4.81 -7.65 12.46
N LEU A 209 -5.01 -8.54 13.45
CA LEU A 209 -4.85 -8.21 14.87
C LEU A 209 -3.42 -7.77 15.18
N ARG A 210 -2.42 -8.49 14.65
CA ARG A 210 -1.01 -8.13 14.77
C ARG A 210 -0.71 -6.78 14.10
N GLY A 211 -1.23 -6.58 12.88
CA GLY A 211 -1.10 -5.30 12.18
C GLY A 211 -1.73 -4.14 12.96
N ARG A 212 -2.91 -4.37 13.55
CA ARG A 212 -3.65 -3.37 14.32
C ARG A 212 -2.95 -3.01 15.61
N GLU A 213 -2.37 -3.97 16.32
CA GLU A 213 -1.55 -3.71 17.51
C GLU A 213 -0.38 -2.78 17.18
N LYS A 214 0.39 -3.11 16.12
CA LYS A 214 1.46 -2.24 15.61
C LYS A 214 0.92 -0.85 15.23
N ALA A 215 -0.23 -0.79 14.58
CA ALA A 215 -0.81 0.47 14.10
C ALA A 215 -1.19 1.37 15.28
N LEU A 216 -1.88 0.82 16.28
CA LEU A 216 -2.30 1.55 17.47
C LEU A 216 -1.12 2.02 18.32
N GLU A 217 -0.07 1.20 18.46
CA GLU A 217 1.15 1.61 19.17
C GLU A 217 1.76 2.88 18.54
N TRP A 218 1.97 2.86 17.22
CA TRP A 218 2.59 3.99 16.53
C TRP A 218 1.64 5.19 16.42
N ALA A 219 0.34 4.97 16.28
CA ALA A 219 -0.66 6.02 16.29
C ALA A 219 -0.71 6.72 17.65
N PHE A 220 -0.69 5.98 18.75
CA PHE A 220 -0.67 6.55 20.09
C PHE A 220 0.60 7.37 20.33
N ARG A 221 1.76 6.85 19.93
CA ARG A 221 3.03 7.60 20.00
C ARG A 221 3.00 8.87 19.16
N MET A 222 2.40 8.83 17.97
CA MET A 222 2.22 10.01 17.12
C MET A 222 1.32 11.04 17.82
N TRP A 223 0.20 10.60 18.39
CA TRP A 223 -0.72 11.46 19.13
C TRP A 223 -0.06 12.15 20.33
N CYS A 224 0.83 11.48 21.07
CA CYS A 224 1.58 12.10 22.16
C CYS A 224 2.58 13.18 21.73
N LEU A 225 2.90 13.27 20.42
CA LEU A 225 3.90 14.20 19.88
C LEU A 225 3.29 15.37 19.08
N LEU A 226 1.99 15.30 18.77
CA LEU A 226 1.22 16.36 18.12
C LEU A 226 0.70 17.37 19.16
#